data_AF-A0A2P5HT94-F1
#
_entry.id   AF-A0A2P5HT94-F1
#
_cell.length_a   1.000
_cell.length_b   1.000
_cell.length_c   1.000
_cell.angle_alpha   90.00
_cell.angle_beta   90.00
_cell.angle_gamma   90.00
#
_symmetry.space_group_name_H-M   'P 1'
#
loop_
_entity.id
_entity.type
_entity.pdbx_description
1 polymer ?
#
loop_
_entity_poly.entity_id
_entity_poly.type
_entity_poly.pdbx_seq_one_letter_code
_entity_poly.pdbx_strand_id
1 'polypeptide(L)'
;MNNSSSAPACWPTADANFGPVVKDCRGDLDFTIAFEQYLFTMLPASLLILAGPLRLRYLSRAPSVVVAGDGFFKLTKLAAVAIFSTLQLALLALWAAQPAMLLGRVRTVSIVASRVSFVASLVFCVLSYAEHARSPRPSSILNAYLLISLLMDGAILRTFWMSDLATSVRAVFTASFALKACLLVLEAKEKGGLIVRGGSDGDQHRSPEVTSGLYSLTGWFSTPFEAG
;
A
#
# COMPACT_ATOMS: atom_id res chain seq x y z
N MET A 1 34.00 -18.29 -15.36
CA MET A 1 33.29 -16.98 -15.35
C MET A 1 32.42 -16.98 -16.60
N ASN A 2 31.11 -17.24 -16.62
CA ASN A 2 30.05 -17.07 -15.64
C ASN A 2 28.96 -18.15 -15.90
N ASN A 3 28.83 -19.16 -15.03
CA ASN A 3 27.64 -20.02 -15.05
C ASN A 3 26.53 -19.26 -14.32
N SER A 4 25.85 -18.38 -15.04
CA SER A 4 24.55 -17.88 -14.64
C SER A 4 23.57 -19.06 -14.73
N SER A 5 23.53 -19.89 -13.70
CA SER A 5 22.51 -20.91 -13.52
C SER A 5 21.17 -20.19 -13.33
N SER A 6 20.54 -19.79 -14.43
CA SER A 6 19.14 -19.35 -14.41
C SER A 6 18.33 -20.50 -13.84
N ALA A 7 17.70 -20.26 -12.67
CA ALA A 7 16.77 -21.21 -12.09
C ALA A 7 15.75 -21.64 -13.16
N PRO A 8 15.38 -22.93 -13.24
CA PRO A 8 14.42 -23.38 -14.25
C PRO A 8 13.13 -22.59 -14.12
N ALA A 9 12.61 -22.11 -15.26
CA ALA A 9 11.34 -21.42 -15.35
C ALA A 9 10.22 -22.29 -14.76
N CYS A 10 9.40 -21.69 -13.89
CA CYS A 10 8.30 -22.38 -13.22
C CYS A 10 7.15 -22.67 -14.20
N TRP A 11 6.61 -23.87 -14.15
CA TRP A 11 5.38 -24.20 -14.86
C TRP A 11 4.19 -23.45 -14.23
N PRO A 12 3.27 -22.87 -15.03
CA PRO A 12 2.12 -22.11 -14.51
C PRO A 12 1.20 -22.89 -13.57
N THR A 13 1.20 -24.22 -13.68
CA THR A 13 0.44 -25.13 -12.81
C THR A 13 1.02 -25.22 -11.39
N ALA A 14 2.33 -25.03 -11.22
CA ALA A 14 2.97 -25.01 -9.90
C ALA A 14 2.59 -23.73 -9.12
N ASP A 15 2.53 -22.58 -9.79
CA ASP A 15 2.10 -21.29 -9.23
C ASP A 15 0.60 -21.21 -8.91
N ALA A 16 -0.19 -22.15 -9.44
CA ALA A 16 -1.64 -22.24 -9.23
C ALA A 16 -2.02 -23.01 -7.95
N ASN A 17 -1.12 -23.79 -7.37
CA ASN A 17 -1.42 -24.60 -6.18
C ASN A 17 -1.53 -23.72 -4.93
N PHE A 18 -2.50 -24.05 -4.06
CA PHE A 18 -2.62 -23.40 -2.76
C PHE A 18 -1.59 -24.03 -1.82
N GLY A 19 -0.37 -23.50 -1.83
CA GLY A 19 0.73 -23.97 -1.00
C GLY A 19 1.77 -22.88 -0.79
N PRO A 20 2.42 -22.83 0.39
CA PRO A 20 3.40 -21.80 0.71
C PRO A 20 4.71 -21.97 -0.06
N VAL A 21 4.93 -23.11 -0.73
CA VAL A 21 6.20 -23.41 -1.38
C VAL A 21 5.91 -23.93 -2.77
N VAL A 22 6.50 -23.29 -3.78
CA VAL A 22 6.60 -23.85 -5.12
C VAL A 22 7.63 -24.98 -5.08
N LYS A 23 7.25 -26.17 -5.52
CA LYS A 23 8.17 -27.32 -5.63
C LYS A 23 8.79 -27.35 -7.03
N ASP A 24 10.07 -27.69 -7.11
CA ASP A 24 10.83 -27.99 -8.33
C ASP A 24 11.23 -26.77 -9.19
N CYS A 25 10.97 -25.54 -8.71
CA CYS A 25 11.48 -24.33 -9.35
C CYS A 25 11.67 -23.21 -8.30
N ARG A 26 12.53 -22.23 -8.63
CA ARG A 26 12.80 -21.07 -7.77
C ARG A 26 13.29 -21.42 -6.34
N GLY A 27 14.13 -22.45 -6.24
CA GLY A 27 14.87 -22.76 -5.01
C GLY A 27 14.04 -23.32 -3.85
N ASP A 28 12.84 -23.85 -4.10
CA ASP A 28 11.99 -24.58 -3.14
C ASP A 28 11.64 -23.84 -1.84
N LEU A 29 11.80 -22.51 -1.80
CA LEU A 29 11.50 -21.66 -0.64
C LEU A 29 10.64 -20.44 -0.98
N ASP A 30 10.27 -20.27 -2.25
CA ASP A 30 9.45 -19.14 -2.70
C ASP A 30 7.95 -19.52 -2.78
N PHE A 31 7.10 -18.55 -2.44
CA PHE A 31 5.64 -18.73 -2.37
C PHE A 31 5.02 -18.84 -3.77
N THR A 32 3.89 -19.56 -3.85
CA THR A 32 3.09 -19.61 -5.08
C THR A 32 2.43 -18.26 -5.34
N ILE A 33 2.36 -17.83 -6.61
CA ILE A 33 1.73 -16.54 -6.99
C ILE A 33 0.30 -16.44 -6.47
N ALA A 34 -0.47 -17.53 -6.53
CA ALA A 34 -1.83 -17.56 -6.00
C ALA A 34 -1.87 -17.30 -4.49
N PHE A 35 -1.00 -17.95 -3.71
CA PHE A 35 -0.92 -17.78 -2.26
C PHE A 35 -0.53 -16.36 -1.89
N GLU A 36 0.47 -15.79 -2.57
CA GLU A 36 0.89 -14.41 -2.36
C GLU A 36 -0.27 -13.45 -2.58
N GLN A 37 -1.02 -13.56 -3.68
CA GLN A 37 -2.15 -12.67 -3.90
C GLN A 37 -3.26 -12.79 -2.85
N TYR A 38 -3.52 -13.99 -2.33
CA TYR A 38 -4.48 -14.16 -1.23
C TYR A 38 -4.02 -13.48 0.06
N LEU A 39 -2.79 -13.76 0.51
CA LEU A 39 -2.30 -13.28 1.81
C LEU A 39 -1.74 -11.87 1.79
N PHE A 40 -1.05 -11.50 0.72
CA PHE A 40 -0.31 -10.25 0.62
C PHE A 40 -1.14 -9.14 -0.05
N THR A 41 -2.14 -9.48 -0.87
CA THR A 41 -3.04 -8.48 -1.48
C THR A 41 -4.45 -8.52 -0.89
N MET A 42 -5.13 -9.67 -0.89
CA MET A 42 -6.54 -9.72 -0.49
C MET A 42 -6.75 -9.53 1.02
N LEU A 43 -5.87 -10.08 1.86
CA LEU A 43 -5.97 -9.93 3.31
C LEU A 43 -5.85 -8.46 3.76
N PRO A 44 -4.79 -7.69 3.45
CA PRO A 44 -4.73 -6.29 3.88
C PRO A 44 -5.85 -5.46 3.27
N ALA A 45 -6.22 -5.70 2.01
CA ALA A 45 -7.30 -4.96 1.35
C ALA A 45 -8.67 -5.24 1.99
N SER A 46 -8.98 -6.51 2.33
CA SER A 46 -10.22 -6.86 3.01
C SER A 46 -10.30 -6.30 4.44
N LEU A 47 -9.18 -6.29 5.17
CA LEU A 47 -9.09 -5.63 6.47
C LEU A 47 -9.39 -4.13 6.35
N LEU A 48 -8.85 -3.44 5.34
CA LEU A 48 -9.17 -2.03 5.11
C LEU A 48 -10.65 -1.84 4.78
N ILE A 49 -11.22 -2.68 3.93
CA ILE A 49 -12.64 -2.61 3.54
C ILE A 49 -13.55 -2.81 4.76
N LEU A 50 -13.18 -3.68 5.70
CA LEU A 50 -13.96 -3.93 6.91
C LEU A 50 -13.75 -2.84 7.97
N ALA A 51 -12.51 -2.40 8.17
CA ALA A 51 -12.15 -1.37 9.16
C ALA A 51 -12.61 0.03 8.73
N GLY A 52 -12.63 0.30 7.42
CA GLY A 52 -13.02 1.56 6.81
C GLY A 52 -14.38 2.10 7.30
N PRO A 53 -15.51 1.37 7.13
CA PRO A 53 -16.81 1.85 7.56
C PRO A 53 -16.93 2.04 9.07
N LEU A 54 -16.29 1.18 9.87
CA LEU A 54 -16.25 1.35 11.33
C LEU A 54 -15.52 2.63 11.72
N ARG A 55 -14.36 2.88 11.11
CA ARG A 55 -13.57 4.08 11.33
C ARG A 55 -14.31 5.32 10.84
N LEU A 56 -14.99 5.24 9.70
CA LEU A 56 -15.81 6.33 9.16
C LEU A 56 -16.98 6.66 10.09
N ARG A 57 -17.64 5.66 10.68
CA ARG A 57 -18.70 5.85 11.70
C ARG A 57 -18.16 6.48 12.98
N TYR A 58 -16.94 6.12 13.38
CA TYR A 58 -16.30 6.75 14.53
C TYR A 58 -15.99 8.23 14.23
N LEU A 59 -15.41 8.51 13.06
CA LEU A 59 -15.11 9.87 12.62
C LEU A 59 -16.37 10.70 12.35
N SER A 60 -17.47 10.07 11.91
CA SER A 60 -18.72 10.78 11.62
C SER A 60 -19.34 11.40 12.88
N ARG A 61 -19.00 10.86 14.06
CA ARG A 61 -19.40 11.35 15.39
C ARG A 61 -18.41 12.34 16.00
N ALA A 62 -17.20 12.45 15.46
CA ALA A 62 -16.22 13.42 15.91
C ALA A 62 -16.53 14.81 15.33
N PRO A 63 -16.27 15.90 16.08
CA PRO A 63 -16.50 17.26 15.60
C PRO A 63 -15.63 17.56 14.38
N SER A 64 -16.19 18.24 13.38
CA SER A 64 -15.47 18.64 12.19
C SER A 64 -14.54 19.81 12.49
N VAL A 65 -13.24 19.63 12.26
CA VAL A 65 -12.25 20.71 12.28
C VAL A 65 -11.93 21.05 10.83
N VAL A 66 -12.44 22.19 10.35
CA VAL A 66 -12.18 22.67 8.99
C VAL A 66 -10.81 23.34 8.98
N VAL A 67 -9.81 22.67 8.40
CA VAL A 67 -8.50 23.28 8.15
C VAL A 67 -8.58 24.03 6.82
N ALA A 68 -8.48 25.36 6.86
CA ALA A 68 -8.45 26.19 5.66
C ALA A 68 -7.03 26.18 5.05
N GLY A 69 -6.90 25.78 3.78
CA GLY A 69 -5.64 25.91 3.02
C GLY A 69 -5.12 24.67 2.29
N ASP A 70 -5.68 23.47 2.51
CA ASP A 70 -5.05 22.21 2.07
C ASP A 70 -5.54 21.67 0.70
N GLY A 71 -6.12 22.52 -0.14
CA GLY A 71 -6.72 22.11 -1.42
C GLY A 71 -5.75 21.37 -2.37
N PHE A 72 -4.47 21.73 -2.35
CA PHE A 72 -3.44 21.10 -3.19
C PHE A 72 -3.13 19.65 -2.79
N PHE A 73 -2.98 19.38 -1.49
CA PHE A 73 -2.71 18.03 -0.99
C PHE A 73 -3.91 17.10 -1.22
N LYS A 74 -5.12 17.62 -0.98
CA LYS A 74 -6.37 16.92 -1.28
C LYS A 74 -6.47 16.55 -2.76
N LEU A 75 -6.20 17.49 -3.67
CA LEU A 75 -6.26 17.23 -5.11
C LEU A 75 -5.19 16.22 -5.54
N THR A 76 -3.97 16.34 -5.01
CA THR A 76 -2.86 15.42 -5.32
C THR A 76 -3.16 14.00 -4.84
N LYS A 77 -3.70 13.84 -3.63
CA LYS A 77 -4.15 12.53 -3.11
C LYS A 77 -5.26 11.95 -3.97
N LEU A 78 -6.26 12.75 -4.31
CA LEU A 78 -7.37 12.31 -5.16
C LEU A 78 -6.88 11.87 -6.54
N ALA A 79 -5.98 12.64 -7.16
CA ALA A 79 -5.37 12.29 -8.44
C ALA A 79 -4.55 10.99 -8.32
N ALA A 80 -3.73 10.85 -7.28
CA ALA A 80 -2.94 9.64 -7.05
C ALA A 80 -3.82 8.40 -6.83
N VAL A 81 -4.92 8.50 -6.06
CA VAL A 81 -5.86 7.39 -5.89
C VAL A 81 -6.62 7.09 -7.18
N ALA A 82 -6.99 8.10 -7.98
CA ALA A 82 -7.61 7.91 -9.28
C ALA A 82 -6.67 7.15 -10.25
N ILE A 83 -5.40 7.55 -10.31
CA ILE A 83 -4.38 6.85 -11.11
C ILE A 83 -4.18 5.42 -10.59
N PHE A 84 -4.17 5.22 -9.26
CA PHE A 84 -4.04 3.87 -8.70
C PHE A 84 -5.23 2.99 -9.09
N SER A 85 -6.44 3.53 -9.04
CA SER A 85 -7.66 2.87 -9.45
C SER A 85 -7.64 2.49 -10.94
N THR A 86 -7.16 3.36 -11.83
CA THR A 86 -7.03 3.04 -13.26
C THR A 86 -5.97 1.96 -13.51
N LEU A 87 -4.86 1.98 -12.77
CA LEU A 87 -3.85 0.91 -12.84
C LEU A 87 -4.42 -0.45 -12.40
N GLN A 88 -5.27 -0.50 -11.36
CA GLN A 88 -5.95 -1.74 -10.95
C GLN A 88 -6.90 -2.26 -12.02
N LEU A 89 -7.62 -1.36 -12.71
CA LEU A 89 -8.47 -1.73 -13.85
C LEU A 89 -7.64 -2.24 -15.04
N ALA A 90 -6.50 -1.61 -15.31
CA ALA A 90 -5.58 -2.06 -16.35
C ALA A 90 -5.02 -3.46 -16.04
N LEU A 91 -4.62 -3.72 -14.79
CA LEU A 91 -4.22 -5.06 -14.34
C LEU A 91 -5.35 -6.07 -14.56
N LEU A 92 -6.57 -5.75 -14.15
CA LEU A 92 -7.74 -6.61 -14.35
C LEU A 92 -7.94 -6.95 -15.83
N ALA A 93 -7.87 -5.95 -16.72
CA ALA A 93 -8.00 -6.15 -18.16
C ALA A 93 -6.87 -7.01 -18.73
N LEU A 94 -5.63 -6.77 -18.31
CA LEU A 94 -4.46 -7.55 -18.72
C LEU A 94 -4.61 -9.02 -18.31
N TRP A 95 -5.02 -9.29 -17.07
CA TRP A 95 -5.30 -10.65 -16.58
C TRP A 95 -6.48 -11.30 -17.30
N ALA A 96 -7.52 -10.52 -17.63
CA ALA A 96 -8.66 -11.01 -18.39
C ALA A 96 -8.29 -11.42 -19.82
N ALA A 97 -7.36 -10.70 -20.44
CA ALA A 97 -6.87 -10.94 -21.80
C ALA A 97 -5.89 -12.13 -21.91
N GLN A 98 -5.30 -12.60 -20.79
CA GLN A 98 -4.43 -13.77 -20.82
C GLN A 98 -5.22 -15.06 -21.11
N PRO A 99 -4.66 -15.99 -21.92
CA PRO A 99 -5.33 -17.24 -22.26
C PRO A 99 -5.57 -18.09 -21.02
N ALA A 100 -6.84 -18.41 -20.76
CA ALA A 100 -7.29 -19.14 -19.58
C ALA A 100 -6.65 -20.54 -19.46
N MET A 101 -6.24 -21.13 -20.58
CA MET A 101 -5.63 -22.45 -20.65
C MET A 101 -4.22 -22.52 -20.03
N LEU A 102 -3.48 -21.41 -20.05
CA LEU A 102 -2.10 -21.36 -19.53
C LEU A 102 -2.03 -20.90 -18.07
N LEU A 103 -2.91 -19.97 -17.65
CA LEU A 103 -2.83 -19.35 -16.32
C LEU A 103 -3.93 -19.80 -15.35
N GLY A 104 -4.91 -20.59 -15.80
CA GLY A 104 -5.93 -21.26 -14.99
C GLY A 104 -6.36 -20.50 -13.72
N ARG A 105 -5.97 -21.03 -12.56
CA ARG A 105 -6.30 -20.49 -11.24
C ARG A 105 -5.61 -19.16 -10.93
N VAL A 106 -4.35 -18.96 -11.34
CA VAL A 106 -3.62 -17.69 -11.14
C VAL A 106 -4.38 -16.53 -11.76
N ARG A 107 -4.96 -16.71 -12.96
CA ARG A 107 -5.83 -15.70 -13.59
C ARG A 107 -7.04 -15.35 -12.72
N THR A 108 -7.74 -16.35 -12.19
CA THR A 108 -8.93 -16.12 -11.37
C THR A 108 -8.59 -15.37 -10.08
N VAL A 109 -7.51 -15.76 -9.41
CA VAL A 109 -7.05 -15.10 -8.18
C VAL A 109 -6.63 -13.65 -8.47
N SER A 110 -5.86 -13.43 -9.54
CA SER A 110 -5.44 -12.09 -9.95
C SER A 110 -6.61 -11.16 -10.25
N ILE A 111 -7.64 -11.65 -10.97
CA ILE A 111 -8.84 -10.87 -11.26
C ILE A 111 -9.56 -10.48 -9.97
N VAL A 112 -9.72 -11.42 -9.04
CA VAL A 112 -10.38 -11.15 -7.76
C VAL A 112 -9.53 -10.17 -6.92
N ALA A 113 -8.22 -10.35 -6.86
CA ALA A 113 -7.30 -9.48 -6.15
C ALA A 113 -7.33 -8.04 -6.69
N SER A 114 -7.35 -7.85 -8.02
CA SER A 114 -7.50 -6.53 -8.64
C SER A 114 -8.85 -5.88 -8.31
N ARG A 115 -9.95 -6.64 -8.30
CA ARG A 115 -11.27 -6.12 -7.89
C ARG A 115 -11.29 -5.67 -6.43
N VAL A 116 -10.76 -6.50 -5.53
CA VAL A 116 -10.69 -6.18 -4.09
C VAL A 116 -9.78 -4.97 -3.87
N SER A 117 -8.65 -4.88 -4.59
CA SER A 117 -7.75 -3.72 -4.53
C SER A 117 -8.40 -2.44 -5.04
N PHE A 118 -9.21 -2.52 -6.10
CA PHE A 118 -10.00 -1.40 -6.60
C PHE A 118 -11.00 -0.92 -5.54
N VAL A 119 -11.77 -1.83 -4.93
CA VAL A 119 -12.71 -1.47 -3.85
C VAL A 119 -11.98 -0.86 -2.66
N ALA A 120 -10.84 -1.45 -2.26
CA ALA A 120 -10.00 -0.91 -1.19
C ALA A 120 -9.48 0.50 -1.52
N SER A 121 -9.17 0.81 -2.78
CA SER A 121 -8.77 2.17 -3.19
C SER A 121 -9.89 3.21 -3.01
N LEU A 122 -11.15 2.82 -3.27
CA LEU A 122 -12.31 3.69 -3.02
C LEU A 122 -12.52 3.92 -1.52
N VAL A 123 -12.43 2.86 -0.72
CA VAL A 123 -12.50 2.97 0.74
C VAL A 123 -11.38 3.86 1.27
N PHE A 124 -10.15 3.67 0.79
CA PHE A 124 -9.00 4.52 1.10
C PHE A 124 -9.29 5.99 0.78
N CYS A 125 -9.85 6.27 -0.40
CA CYS A 125 -10.22 7.63 -0.81
C CYS A 125 -11.21 8.28 0.16
N VAL A 126 -12.29 7.56 0.51
CA VAL A 126 -13.33 8.05 1.41
C VAL A 126 -12.77 8.29 2.81
N LEU A 127 -11.93 7.36 3.30
CA LEU A 127 -11.30 7.49 4.62
C LEU A 127 -10.32 8.66 4.66
N SER A 128 -9.46 8.78 3.64
CA SER A 128 -8.50 9.89 3.52
C SER A 128 -9.23 11.23 3.46
N TYR A 129 -10.34 11.32 2.72
CA TYR A 129 -11.18 12.52 2.69
C TYR A 129 -11.83 12.84 4.04
N ALA A 130 -12.41 11.84 4.70
CA ALA A 130 -13.08 12.01 5.98
C ALA A 130 -12.09 12.38 7.10
N GLU A 131 -10.90 11.79 7.10
CA GLU A 131 -9.84 12.09 8.05
C GLU A 131 -9.27 13.48 7.81
N HIS A 132 -9.06 13.87 6.55
CA HIS A 132 -8.61 15.22 6.21
C HIS A 132 -9.62 16.31 6.61
N ALA A 133 -10.93 16.04 6.47
CA ALA A 133 -11.98 17.00 6.81
C ALA A 133 -12.26 17.14 8.32
N ARG A 134 -11.80 16.20 9.15
CA ARG A 134 -12.19 16.11 10.56
C ARG A 134 -11.03 15.95 11.54
N SER A 135 -9.83 15.65 11.08
CA SER A 135 -8.67 15.47 11.94
C SER A 135 -7.47 16.25 11.40
N PRO A 136 -6.85 17.14 12.20
CA PRO A 136 -5.54 17.71 11.87
C PRO A 136 -4.40 16.69 12.02
N ARG A 137 -4.71 15.44 12.44
CA ARG A 137 -3.72 14.42 12.77
C ARG A 137 -3.60 13.34 11.71
N PRO A 138 -2.40 12.72 11.64
CA PRO A 138 -2.20 11.49 10.91
C PRO A 138 -3.28 10.43 11.08
N SER A 139 -3.85 9.99 9.96
CA SER A 139 -4.47 8.68 9.83
C SER A 139 -3.47 7.56 10.12
N SER A 140 -3.33 7.17 11.38
CA SER A 140 -2.45 6.07 11.79
C SER A 140 -2.84 4.77 11.09
N ILE A 141 -4.14 4.55 10.88
CA ILE A 141 -4.69 3.36 10.21
C ILE A 141 -4.31 3.33 8.73
N LEU A 142 -4.51 4.42 7.98
CA LEU A 142 -4.16 4.46 6.54
C LEU A 142 -2.65 4.30 6.32
N ASN A 143 -1.84 4.92 7.19
CA ASN A 143 -0.39 4.83 7.11
C ASN A 143 0.09 3.40 7.42
N ALA A 144 -0.43 2.78 8.49
CA ALA A 144 -0.12 1.39 8.81
C ALA A 144 -0.56 0.43 7.70
N TYR A 145 -1.77 0.62 7.14
CA TYR A 145 -2.25 -0.16 5.99
C TYR A 145 -1.32 -0.01 4.79
N LEU A 146 -0.93 1.21 4.42
CA LEU A 146 -0.04 1.45 3.28
C LEU A 146 1.34 0.84 3.51
N LEU A 147 1.92 0.98 4.70
CA LEU A 147 3.21 0.37 5.04
C LEU A 147 3.17 -1.16 4.92
N ILE A 148 2.19 -1.80 5.58
CA ILE A 148 2.05 -3.25 5.54
C ILE A 148 1.80 -3.70 4.10
N SER A 149 0.86 -3.07 3.40
CA SER A 149 0.55 -3.42 2.00
C SER A 149 1.74 -3.21 1.07
N LEU A 150 2.56 -2.17 1.28
CA LEU A 150 3.74 -1.91 0.45
C LEU A 150 4.82 -2.97 0.68
N LEU A 151 5.06 -3.36 1.93
CA LEU A 151 6.00 -4.45 2.24
C LEU A 151 5.57 -5.77 1.58
N MET A 152 4.27 -6.08 1.69
CA MET A 152 3.66 -7.26 1.09
C MET A 152 3.74 -7.23 -0.45
N ASP A 153 3.39 -6.10 -1.07
CA ASP A 153 3.50 -5.92 -2.53
C ASP A 153 4.95 -6.01 -3.02
N GLY A 154 5.94 -5.63 -2.19
CA GLY A 154 7.35 -5.76 -2.52
C GLY A 154 7.80 -7.22 -2.71
N ALA A 155 7.26 -8.14 -1.89
CA ALA A 155 7.47 -9.57 -2.07
C ALA A 155 6.87 -10.05 -3.40
N ILE A 156 5.60 -9.69 -3.67
CA ILE A 156 4.91 -10.02 -4.92
C ILE A 156 5.66 -9.47 -6.13
N LEU A 157 6.17 -8.25 -6.03
CA LEU A 157 6.90 -7.59 -7.10
C LEU A 157 8.14 -8.39 -7.49
N ARG A 158 8.95 -8.77 -6.49
CA ARG A 158 10.08 -9.67 -6.70
C ARG A 158 9.61 -10.96 -7.35
N THR A 159 8.50 -11.53 -6.88
CA THR A 159 8.00 -12.79 -7.40
C THR A 159 7.63 -12.67 -8.88
N PHE A 160 6.90 -11.62 -9.25
CA PHE A 160 6.48 -11.32 -10.62
C PHE A 160 7.67 -11.12 -11.56
N TRP A 161 8.75 -10.51 -11.09
CA TRP A 161 9.95 -10.27 -11.91
C TRP A 161 10.75 -11.53 -12.21
N MET A 162 10.73 -12.52 -11.31
CA MET A 162 11.38 -13.82 -11.56
C MET A 162 10.43 -14.82 -12.26
N SER A 163 9.17 -14.44 -12.54
CA SER A 163 8.18 -15.28 -13.23
C SER A 163 8.07 -14.89 -14.70
N ASP A 164 7.68 -15.85 -15.55
CA ASP A 164 7.43 -15.63 -16.98
C ASP A 164 6.08 -14.97 -17.28
N LEU A 165 5.72 -13.93 -16.52
CA LEU A 165 4.52 -13.12 -16.77
C LEU A 165 4.74 -12.17 -17.95
N ALA A 166 3.66 -11.74 -18.61
CA ALA A 166 3.75 -10.69 -19.63
C ALA A 166 4.41 -9.41 -19.07
N THR A 167 5.30 -8.80 -19.85
CA THR A 167 6.03 -7.57 -19.45
C THR A 167 5.07 -6.43 -19.08
N SER A 168 3.91 -6.35 -19.73
CA SER A 168 2.84 -5.39 -19.42
C SER A 168 2.30 -5.56 -18.00
N VAL A 169 2.08 -6.79 -17.54
CA VAL A 169 1.60 -7.06 -16.17
C VAL A 169 2.64 -6.62 -15.15
N ARG A 170 3.92 -6.96 -15.39
CA ARG A 170 5.04 -6.55 -14.54
C ARG A 170 5.15 -5.03 -14.45
N ALA A 171 5.08 -4.34 -15.59
CA ALA A 171 5.19 -2.88 -15.65
C ALA A 171 4.02 -2.13 -14.99
N VAL A 172 2.79 -2.61 -15.13
CA VAL A 172 1.63 -1.98 -14.48
C VAL A 172 1.64 -2.24 -12.97
N PHE A 173 2.09 -3.43 -12.54
CA PHE A 173 2.24 -3.75 -11.13
C PHE A 173 3.37 -2.94 -10.46
N THR A 174 4.53 -2.78 -11.11
CA THR A 174 5.60 -1.90 -10.62
C THR A 174 5.13 -0.44 -10.50
N ALA A 175 4.39 0.07 -11.48
CA ALA A 175 3.82 1.41 -11.42
C ALA A 175 2.82 1.55 -10.26
N SER A 176 1.99 0.54 -10.02
CA SER A 176 1.05 0.50 -8.90
C SER A 176 1.77 0.51 -7.55
N PHE A 177 2.85 -0.26 -7.41
CA PHE A 177 3.70 -0.29 -6.23
C PHE A 177 4.35 1.07 -5.97
N ALA A 178 4.96 1.67 -6.99
CA ALA A 178 5.58 2.99 -6.90
C ALA A 178 4.56 4.06 -6.48
N LEU A 179 3.35 4.01 -7.04
CA LEU A 179 2.29 4.95 -6.70
C LEU A 179 1.80 4.78 -5.26
N LYS A 180 1.70 3.54 -4.73
CA LYS A 180 1.43 3.31 -3.30
C LYS A 180 2.54 3.89 -2.41
N ALA A 181 3.80 3.75 -2.80
CA ALA A 181 4.91 4.35 -2.08
C ALA A 181 4.82 5.90 -2.09
N CYS A 182 4.47 6.50 -3.24
CA CYS A 182 4.23 7.93 -3.33
C CYS A 182 3.07 8.38 -2.43
N LEU A 183 1.96 7.63 -2.40
CA LEU A 183 0.82 7.89 -1.50
C LEU A 183 1.23 7.84 -0.03
N LEU A 184 2.07 6.88 0.35
CA LEU A 184 2.62 6.76 1.70
C LEU A 184 3.44 7.99 2.08
N VAL A 185 4.34 8.43 1.19
CA VAL A 185 5.16 9.63 1.40
C VAL A 185 4.29 10.88 1.45
N LEU A 186 3.28 10.99 0.61
CA LEU A 186 2.36 12.13 0.58
C LEU A 186 1.54 12.21 1.87
N GLU A 187 1.02 11.08 2.34
CA GLU A 187 0.37 10.96 3.64
C GLU A 187 1.32 11.39 4.77
N ALA A 188 2.58 10.95 4.76
CA ALA A 188 3.57 11.34 5.77
C ALA A 188 3.92 12.85 5.74
N LYS A 189 4.12 13.41 4.54
CA LYS A 189 4.53 14.81 4.33
C LYS A 189 3.45 15.81 4.68
N GLU A 190 2.19 15.53 4.36
CA GLU A 190 1.05 16.39 4.74
C GLU A 190 1.08 16.69 6.24
N LYS A 191 1.44 15.69 7.07
CA LYS A 191 1.47 15.82 8.52
C LYS A 191 2.72 16.51 9.06
N GLY A 192 3.88 16.27 8.45
CA GLY A 192 5.10 17.01 8.80
C GLY A 192 4.97 18.51 8.53
N GLY A 193 4.33 18.89 7.41
CA GLY A 193 4.06 20.29 7.07
C GLY A 193 3.04 20.97 7.99
N LEU A 194 1.98 20.26 8.40
CA LEU A 194 0.97 20.76 9.33
C LEU A 194 1.51 20.96 10.76
N ILE A 195 2.39 20.07 11.25
CA ILE A 195 3.03 20.22 12.57
C ILE A 195 3.99 21.43 12.57
N VAL A 196 4.74 21.65 11.50
CA VAL A 196 5.65 22.81 11.39
C VAL A 196 4.88 24.13 11.27
N ARG A 197 3.75 24.15 10.56
CA ARG A 197 2.90 25.36 10.46
C ARG A 197 2.09 25.66 11.73
N GLY A 198 1.73 24.62 12.50
CA GLY A 198 1.06 24.77 13.80
C GLY A 198 1.99 25.11 14.97
N GLY A 199 3.31 25.05 14.77
CA GLY A 199 4.32 25.44 15.77
C GLY A 199 4.87 26.87 15.61
N SER A 200 4.40 27.61 14.59
CA SER A 200 4.91 28.95 14.27
C SER A 200 3.99 30.09 14.71
N ASP A 201 2.90 29.80 15.42
CA ASP A 201 2.07 30.81 16.07
C ASP A 201 2.01 30.50 17.57
N GLY A 202 2.44 31.47 18.38
CA GLY A 202 2.93 31.25 19.74
C GLY A 202 1.93 30.61 20.68
N ASP A 203 2.19 29.38 21.11
CA ASP A 203 1.58 28.85 22.34
C ASP A 203 2.52 27.87 23.05
N GLN A 204 3.26 28.42 24.01
CA GLN A 204 4.42 27.84 24.67
C GLN A 204 4.03 26.95 25.87
N HIS A 205 2.89 26.25 25.84
CA HIS A 205 2.41 25.46 26.99
C HIS A 205 1.74 24.11 26.67
N ARG A 206 1.86 23.60 25.42
CA ARG A 206 1.29 22.29 25.10
C ARG A 206 2.30 21.16 25.37
N SER A 207 2.01 20.44 26.46
CA SER A 207 2.74 19.28 26.95
C SER A 207 3.18 18.30 25.83
N PRO A 208 4.45 17.87 25.77
CA PRO A 208 5.03 17.08 24.67
C PRO A 208 4.52 15.63 24.59
N GLU A 209 3.67 15.23 25.53
CA GLU A 209 3.19 13.87 25.73
C GLU A 209 2.14 13.39 24.72
N VAL A 210 1.64 14.28 23.84
CA VAL A 210 0.65 13.92 22.78
C VAL A 210 1.26 13.84 21.37
N THR A 211 2.60 13.94 21.27
CA THR A 211 3.37 13.88 20.00
C THR A 211 4.11 12.55 19.79
N SER A 212 3.68 11.48 20.44
CA SER A 212 4.27 10.12 20.31
C SER A 212 3.53 9.27 19.27
N GLY A 213 3.35 9.79 18.06
CA GLY A 213 2.85 8.99 16.95
C GLY A 213 4.00 8.26 16.25
N LEU A 214 4.24 6.99 16.58
CA LEU A 214 5.07 5.92 15.95
C LEU A 214 6.51 6.24 15.45
N TYR A 215 6.80 7.47 15.01
CA TYR A 215 8.07 7.93 14.44
C TYR A 215 8.93 8.73 15.42
N SER A 216 8.48 8.96 16.66
CA SER A 216 9.29 9.67 17.68
C SER A 216 10.38 8.79 18.29
N LEU A 217 10.40 7.49 18.00
CA LEU A 217 11.33 6.54 18.63
C LEU A 217 12.72 6.47 17.96
N THR A 218 12.93 7.16 16.84
CA THR A 218 14.24 7.17 16.14
C THR A 218 15.03 8.46 16.33
N GLY A 219 14.51 9.43 17.09
CA GLY A 219 15.16 10.73 17.31
C GLY A 219 16.19 10.77 18.45
N TRP A 220 16.38 9.69 19.20
CA TRP A 220 17.28 9.64 20.37
C TRP A 220 18.78 9.56 20.03
N PHE A 221 19.16 9.43 18.76
CA PHE A 221 20.57 9.28 18.36
C PHE A 221 21.25 10.59 17.93
N SER A 222 20.57 11.73 17.97
CA SER A 222 21.08 12.99 17.41
C SER A 222 21.15 14.17 18.39
N THR A 223 21.22 13.93 19.70
CA THR A 223 21.62 14.99 20.64
C THR A 223 23.12 14.89 20.92
N PRO A 224 23.97 15.79 20.38
CA PRO A 224 25.34 15.91 20.83
C PRO A 224 25.36 16.37 22.30
N PHE A 225 26.19 15.70 23.08
CA PHE A 225 26.40 15.91 24.51
C PHE A 225 27.25 17.18 24.68
N GLU A 226 26.62 18.34 24.90
CA GLU A 226 27.33 19.57 25.28
C GLU A 226 27.31 19.67 26.81
N ALA A 227 28.40 19.20 27.42
CA ALA A 227 28.65 19.29 28.86
C ALA A 227 29.74 20.33 29.11
N GLY A 228 29.37 21.33 29.93
CA GLY A 228 30.15 22.10 30.91
C GLY A 228 31.64 22.31 30.71
#